data_AF-A0A290WUI9-F1
#
_entry.id   AF-A0A290WUI9-F1
#
_cell.length_a   1.000
_cell.length_b   1.000
_cell.length_c   1.000
_cell.angle_alpha   90.00
_cell.angle_beta   90.00
_cell.angle_gamma   90.00
#
_symmetry.space_group_name_H-M   'P 1'
#
loop_
_entity.id
_entity.type
_entity.pdbx_description
1 polymer ?
#
loop_
_entity_poly.entity_id
_entity_poly.type
_entity_poly.pdbx_seq_one_letter_code
_entity_poly.pdbx_strand_id
1 'polypeptide(L)'
;MMSMTSSTPDQQATTPDTPVDAAPAAAPAAATTPAPAGLTARALLKQFQEQFPPFRDCLPLSIGIDKQILARLPDLDRKLMRTALGIHTGSLRYLRMMEKAKIRYDLDGTAGAEVTQTHRDHATQVLQQRFKKEAERKKAERDAAAAEEANRLRLEKLNLLTAKFSRKG
;
A
#
# COMPACT_ATOMS: atom_id res chain seq x y z
N MET A 1 -48.63 -10.35 -56.45
CA MET A 1 -47.78 -11.13 -55.52
C MET A 1 -46.36 -10.64 -55.70
N MET A 2 -45.97 -9.61 -54.98
CA MET A 2 -45.42 -9.58 -53.61
C MET A 2 -43.89 -9.50 -53.67
N SER A 3 -43.41 -8.35 -53.21
CA SER A 3 -42.04 -7.93 -52.97
C SER A 3 -41.19 -8.97 -52.25
N MET A 4 -39.92 -9.09 -52.64
CA MET A 4 -38.89 -9.72 -51.81
C MET A 4 -37.86 -8.65 -51.44
N THR A 5 -38.15 -7.94 -50.35
CA THR A 5 -37.15 -7.29 -49.50
C THR A 5 -36.84 -8.24 -48.36
N SER A 6 -35.57 -8.64 -48.19
CA SER A 6 -35.03 -8.96 -46.86
C SER A 6 -33.56 -9.34 -46.90
N SER A 7 -32.81 -8.62 -46.06
CA SER A 7 -31.76 -9.13 -45.19
C SER A 7 -30.39 -9.45 -45.77
N THR A 8 -29.60 -8.39 -45.83
CA THR A 8 -28.30 -8.26 -45.15
C THR A 8 -28.01 -9.31 -44.07
N PRO A 9 -26.88 -10.01 -44.17
CA PRO A 9 -26.09 -10.39 -43.02
C PRO A 9 -24.71 -9.71 -43.12
N ASP A 10 -24.50 -8.67 -42.32
CA ASP A 10 -23.16 -8.17 -42.04
C ASP A 10 -22.50 -9.19 -41.10
N GLN A 11 -21.68 -10.06 -41.69
CA GLN A 11 -20.71 -10.85 -40.96
C GLN A 11 -19.59 -9.91 -40.48
N GLN A 12 -19.59 -9.56 -39.19
CA GLN A 12 -18.37 -9.15 -38.51
C GLN A 12 -17.74 -10.36 -37.83
N ALA A 13 -16.91 -11.05 -38.60
CA ALA A 13 -15.86 -11.90 -38.09
C ALA A 13 -14.74 -11.02 -37.54
N THR A 14 -14.54 -11.12 -36.23
CA THR A 14 -13.24 -11.35 -35.59
C THR A 14 -12.01 -10.99 -36.43
N THR A 15 -11.40 -9.85 -36.13
CA THR A 15 -9.98 -9.64 -36.34
C THR A 15 -9.19 -9.94 -35.06
N PRO A 16 -7.99 -10.52 -35.18
CA PRO A 16 -7.25 -11.11 -34.08
C PRO A 16 -6.27 -10.14 -33.42
N ASP A 17 -5.97 -10.47 -32.17
CA ASP A 17 -4.66 -10.44 -31.52
C ASP A 17 -3.67 -9.34 -31.91
N THR A 18 -3.52 -8.36 -31.01
CA THR A 18 -2.31 -7.55 -30.89
C THR A 18 -1.68 -7.85 -29.54
N PRO A 19 -0.45 -8.40 -29.47
CA PRO A 19 0.26 -8.59 -28.23
C PRO A 19 0.95 -7.26 -27.86
N VAL A 20 0.55 -6.65 -26.75
CA VAL A 20 1.33 -5.61 -26.08
C VAL A 20 1.83 -6.20 -24.78
N ASP A 21 3.06 -6.69 -24.85
CA ASP A 21 3.93 -6.91 -23.70
C ASP A 21 4.33 -5.55 -23.06
N ALA A 22 4.76 -5.65 -21.81
CA ALA A 22 5.51 -4.66 -21.04
C ALA A 22 4.74 -3.65 -20.16
N ALA A 23 4.84 -3.96 -18.86
CA ALA A 23 5.13 -3.06 -17.72
C ALA A 23 3.98 -2.62 -16.81
N PRO A 24 3.76 -3.32 -15.67
CA PRO A 24 3.15 -2.73 -14.49
C PRO A 24 4.25 -2.08 -13.65
N ALA A 25 4.61 -0.83 -13.96
CA ALA A 25 5.51 -0.05 -13.13
C ALA A 25 4.96 1.36 -12.92
N ALA A 26 3.97 1.48 -12.04
CA ALA A 26 3.62 2.74 -11.41
C ALA A 26 3.23 2.48 -9.94
N ALA A 27 4.24 2.27 -9.11
CA ALA A 27 4.13 2.57 -7.70
C ALA A 27 4.03 4.10 -7.54
N PRO A 28 3.03 4.65 -6.85
CA PRO A 28 3.23 5.94 -6.21
C PRO A 28 3.91 5.66 -4.87
N ALA A 29 5.23 5.69 -4.89
CA ALA A 29 5.97 6.16 -3.74
C ALA A 29 5.75 7.68 -3.68
N ALA A 30 4.80 8.11 -2.87
CA ALA A 30 4.71 9.49 -2.44
C ALA A 30 4.87 9.50 -0.91
N ALA A 31 6.11 9.61 -0.46
CA ALA A 31 6.41 10.17 0.84
C ALA A 31 6.34 11.70 0.73
N THR A 32 5.96 12.33 1.85
CA THR A 32 6.16 13.74 2.22
C THR A 32 4.99 14.71 1.95
N THR A 33 4.10 14.84 2.94
CA THR A 33 3.74 16.14 3.56
C THR A 33 3.04 15.91 4.91
N PRO A 34 3.53 16.44 6.05
CA PRO A 34 2.70 16.68 7.21
C PRO A 34 2.11 18.09 7.08
N ALA A 35 0.91 18.20 6.53
CA ALA A 35 0.11 19.44 6.54
C ALA A 35 -0.95 19.37 7.66
N PRO A 36 -1.37 20.53 8.22
CA PRO A 36 -1.62 20.71 9.64
C PRO A 36 -3.04 20.35 10.11
N ALA A 37 -3.17 20.16 11.43
CA ALA A 37 -4.35 20.32 12.29
C ALA A 37 -5.74 20.39 11.61
N GLY A 38 -6.16 19.25 11.07
CA GLY A 38 -7.53 18.84 10.80
C GLY A 38 -7.54 17.31 10.95
N LEU A 39 -8.68 16.68 11.21
CA LEU A 39 -8.77 15.22 11.45
C LEU A 39 -7.92 14.43 10.42
N THR A 40 -6.73 13.99 10.82
CA THR A 40 -5.85 13.28 9.89
C THR A 40 -6.41 11.90 9.64
N ALA A 41 -6.18 11.33 8.45
CA ALA A 41 -6.61 9.95 8.16
C ALA A 41 -6.11 8.93 9.20
N ARG A 42 -4.95 9.20 9.83
CA ARG A 42 -4.42 8.41 10.96
C ARG A 42 -5.15 8.64 12.28
N ALA A 43 -5.54 9.89 12.59
CA ALA A 43 -6.33 10.19 13.78
C ALA A 43 -7.73 9.55 13.69
N LEU A 44 -8.35 9.62 12.51
CA LEU A 44 -9.63 8.96 12.23
C LEU A 44 -9.51 7.43 12.34
N LEU A 45 -8.42 6.86 11.82
CA LEU A 45 -8.14 5.43 11.98
C LEU A 45 -7.99 5.02 13.45
N LYS A 46 -7.38 5.87 14.28
CA LYS A 46 -7.27 5.62 15.73
C LYS A 46 -8.65 5.62 16.40
N GLN A 47 -9.52 6.58 16.05
CA GLN A 47 -10.90 6.60 16.53
C GLN A 47 -11.66 5.33 16.14
N PHE A 48 -11.48 4.84 14.90
CA PHE A 48 -12.08 3.57 14.48
C PHE A 48 -11.54 2.37 15.24
N GLN A 49 -10.26 2.35 15.62
CA GLN A 49 -9.70 1.29 16.46
C GLN A 49 -10.26 1.32 17.89
N GLU A 50 -10.62 2.50 18.40
CA GLU A 50 -11.23 2.65 19.72
C GLU A 50 -12.72 2.26 19.71
N GLN A 51 -13.44 2.58 18.64
CA GLN A 51 -14.89 2.31 18.54
C GLN A 51 -15.22 0.91 17.99
N PHE A 52 -14.36 0.35 17.15
CA PHE A 52 -14.63 -0.92 16.48
C PHE A 52 -13.55 -1.96 16.81
N PRO A 53 -13.88 -3.00 17.60
CA PRO A 53 -13.00 -4.14 17.86
C PRO A 53 -12.35 -4.76 16.60
N PRO A 54 -13.06 -4.94 15.47
CA PRO A 54 -12.43 -5.52 14.28
C PRO A 54 -11.31 -4.67 13.68
N PHE A 55 -11.35 -3.35 13.84
CA PHE A 55 -10.27 -2.47 13.40
C PHE A 55 -9.08 -2.49 14.35
N ARG A 56 -9.33 -2.65 15.66
CA ARG A 56 -8.29 -2.75 16.68
C ARG A 56 -7.39 -3.96 16.45
N ASP A 57 -8.02 -5.12 16.26
CA ASP A 57 -7.31 -6.39 16.12
C ASP A 57 -6.93 -6.67 14.65
N CYS A 58 -7.20 -5.71 13.75
CA CYS A 58 -6.92 -5.77 12.31
C CYS A 58 -7.49 -7.04 11.66
N LEU A 59 -8.75 -7.36 11.99
CA LEU A 59 -9.43 -8.50 11.40
C LEU A 59 -9.64 -8.28 9.88
N PRO A 60 -9.76 -9.35 9.09
CA PRO A 60 -10.07 -9.27 7.67
C PRO A 60 -11.45 -8.68 7.50
N LEU A 61 -11.52 -7.47 6.94
CA LEU A 61 -12.77 -6.71 6.86
C LEU A 61 -13.62 -7.16 5.67
N SER A 62 -14.93 -7.03 5.82
CA SER A 62 -15.90 -7.25 4.75
C SER A 62 -15.67 -6.30 3.56
N ILE A 63 -16.06 -6.74 2.36
CA ILE A 63 -16.05 -5.87 1.18
C ILE A 63 -17.18 -4.87 1.34
N GLY A 64 -16.89 -3.57 1.27
CA GLY A 64 -17.90 -2.52 1.45
C GLY A 64 -18.03 -2.01 2.88
N ILE A 65 -17.05 -2.27 3.76
CA ILE A 65 -17.04 -1.77 5.14
C ILE A 65 -17.21 -0.24 5.21
N ASP A 66 -16.77 0.48 4.18
CA ASP A 66 -16.94 1.92 4.02
C ASP A 66 -18.42 2.35 4.07
N LYS A 67 -19.32 1.58 3.46
CA LYS A 67 -20.76 1.88 3.47
C LYS A 67 -21.36 1.72 4.85
N GLN A 68 -20.90 0.73 5.60
CA GLN A 68 -21.40 0.45 6.93
C GLN A 68 -20.87 1.43 7.97
N ILE A 69 -19.62 1.88 7.83
CA ILE A 69 -19.10 2.99 8.64
C ILE A 69 -19.94 4.24 8.39
N LEU A 70 -20.20 4.58 7.13
CA LEU A 70 -21.02 5.75 6.78
C LEU A 70 -22.48 5.64 7.25
N ALA A 71 -23.02 4.42 7.32
CA ALA A 71 -24.36 4.19 7.86
C ALA A 71 -24.42 4.45 9.38
N ARG A 72 -23.33 4.18 10.12
CA ARG A 72 -23.24 4.45 11.57
C ARG A 72 -22.83 5.88 11.88
N LEU A 73 -21.93 6.42 11.07
CA LEU A 73 -21.31 7.72 11.24
C LEU A 73 -21.47 8.50 9.91
N PRO A 74 -22.65 9.08 9.66
CA PRO A 74 -22.92 9.81 8.42
C PRO A 74 -22.15 11.15 8.33
N ASP A 75 -21.64 11.66 9.45
CA ASP A 75 -20.96 12.96 9.56
C ASP A 75 -19.48 12.93 9.11
N LEU A 76 -19.05 11.81 8.53
CA LEU A 76 -17.65 11.55 8.21
C LEU A 76 -17.32 11.86 6.75
N ASP A 77 -16.17 12.50 6.52
CA ASP A 77 -15.66 12.70 5.16
C ASP A 77 -15.24 11.38 4.52
N ARG A 78 -15.93 11.02 3.43
CA ARG A 78 -15.69 9.82 2.63
C ARG A 78 -14.27 9.75 2.10
N LYS A 79 -13.65 10.88 1.76
CA LYS A 79 -12.28 10.93 1.22
C LYS A 79 -11.29 10.53 2.30
N LEU A 80 -11.34 11.19 3.47
CA LEU A 80 -10.51 10.85 4.61
C LEU A 80 -10.71 9.40 5.07
N MET A 81 -11.95 8.92 5.09
CA MET A 81 -12.27 7.52 5.40
C MET A 81 -11.60 6.55 4.43
N ARG A 82 -11.68 6.80 3.11
CA ARG A 82 -11.03 5.94 2.10
C ARG A 82 -9.52 5.94 2.25
N THR A 83 -8.92 7.09 2.57
CA THR A 83 -7.48 7.18 2.86
C THR A 83 -7.12 6.40 4.14
N ALA A 84 -7.90 6.53 5.20
CA ALA A 84 -7.70 5.80 6.45
C ALA A 84 -7.78 4.28 6.23
N LEU A 85 -8.80 3.82 5.51
CA LEU A 85 -8.96 2.42 5.12
C LEU A 85 -7.79 1.94 4.26
N GLY A 86 -7.35 2.72 3.28
CA GLY A 86 -6.18 2.40 2.46
C GLY A 86 -4.91 2.22 3.28
N ILE A 87 -4.70 3.07 4.30
CA ILE A 87 -3.60 2.92 5.25
C ILE A 87 -3.76 1.64 6.09
N HIS A 88 -4.97 1.33 6.53
CA HIS A 88 -5.26 0.11 7.30
C HIS A 88 -4.98 -1.16 6.49
N THR A 89 -5.55 -1.26 5.29
CA THR A 89 -5.43 -2.44 4.42
C THR A 89 -4.02 -2.57 3.83
N GLY A 90 -3.28 -1.47 3.74
CA GLY A 90 -1.87 -1.46 3.33
C GLY A 90 -0.88 -1.81 4.46
N SER A 91 -1.36 -2.00 5.70
CA SER A 91 -0.51 -2.30 6.86
C SER A 91 -0.04 -3.76 6.87
N LEU A 92 1.21 -3.98 7.29
CA LEU A 92 1.78 -5.32 7.49
C LEU A 92 0.95 -6.16 8.48
N ARG A 93 0.32 -5.53 9.47
CA ARG A 93 -0.55 -6.23 10.43
C ARG A 93 -1.78 -6.81 9.73
N TYR A 94 -2.42 -6.03 8.86
CA TYR A 94 -3.59 -6.47 8.10
C TYR A 94 -3.23 -7.61 7.15
N LEU A 95 -2.14 -7.49 6.39
CA LEU A 95 -1.69 -8.53 5.45
C LEU A 95 -1.41 -9.87 6.15
N ARG A 96 -0.81 -9.86 7.34
CA ARG A 96 -0.56 -11.09 8.13
C ARG A 96 -1.85 -11.74 8.64
N MET A 97 -2.85 -10.93 9.00
CA MET A 97 -4.16 -11.46 9.42
C MET A 97 -4.92 -12.02 8.22
N MET A 98 -4.81 -11.37 7.05
CA MET A 98 -5.39 -11.82 5.78
C MET A 98 -4.87 -13.20 5.36
N GLU A 99 -3.57 -13.46 5.52
CA GLU A 99 -2.95 -14.76 5.21
C GLU A 99 -3.58 -15.92 6.00
N LYS A 100 -3.89 -15.69 7.29
CA LYS A 100 -4.44 -16.73 8.19
C LYS A 100 -5.95 -16.82 8.15
N ALA A 101 -6.61 -15.83 7.55
CA ALA A 101 -8.04 -15.70 7.62
C ALA A 101 -8.77 -16.55 6.58
N LYS A 102 -9.84 -17.18 7.06
CA LYS A 102 -10.79 -17.93 6.23
C LYS A 102 -12.09 -17.18 6.00
N ILE A 103 -12.47 -16.29 6.92
CA ILE A 103 -13.74 -15.55 6.92
C ILE A 103 -13.44 -14.06 7.10
N ARG A 104 -14.17 -13.21 6.38
CA ARG A 104 -14.18 -11.77 6.60
C ARG A 104 -15.22 -11.41 7.64
N TYR A 105 -14.87 -10.48 8.52
CA TYR A 105 -15.75 -9.99 9.57
C TYR A 105 -16.28 -8.61 9.21
N ASP A 106 -17.52 -8.39 9.61
CA ASP A 106 -18.13 -7.08 9.53
C ASP A 106 -17.80 -6.19 10.72
N LEU A 107 -18.28 -4.93 10.70
CA LEU A 107 -18.14 -4.01 11.84
C LEU A 107 -18.77 -4.57 13.12
N ASP A 108 -19.79 -5.42 12.98
CA ASP A 108 -20.49 -6.09 14.07
C ASP A 108 -19.90 -7.44 14.48
N GLY A 109 -18.81 -7.86 13.82
CA GLY A 109 -18.23 -9.19 14.04
C GLY A 109 -19.05 -10.33 13.43
N THR A 110 -20.06 -10.03 12.61
CA THR A 110 -20.75 -11.04 11.81
C THR A 110 -19.78 -11.65 10.79
N ALA A 111 -19.74 -12.98 10.76
CA ALA A 111 -19.05 -13.75 9.73
C ALA A 111 -19.72 -13.46 8.37
N GLY A 112 -19.01 -12.72 7.52
CA GLY A 112 -19.46 -12.36 6.19
C GLY A 112 -18.84 -13.27 5.14
N ALA A 113 -18.33 -12.65 4.07
CA ALA A 113 -17.79 -13.36 2.93
C ALA A 113 -16.51 -14.16 3.27
N GLU A 114 -16.37 -15.33 2.66
CA GLU A 114 -15.16 -16.14 2.79
C GLU A 114 -13.97 -15.49 2.06
N VAL A 115 -12.76 -15.70 2.60
CA VAL A 115 -11.51 -15.28 1.95
C VAL A 115 -11.10 -16.38 0.98
N THR A 116 -11.14 -16.08 -0.31
CA THR A 116 -10.64 -16.98 -1.36
C THR A 116 -9.12 -17.14 -1.26
N GLN A 117 -8.64 -18.29 -1.72
CA GLN A 117 -7.21 -18.66 -1.72
C GLN A 117 -6.35 -17.59 -2.41
N THR A 118 -6.84 -17.04 -3.53
CA THR A 118 -6.19 -15.95 -4.28
C THR A 118 -5.89 -14.71 -3.43
N HIS A 119 -6.76 -14.35 -2.49
CA HIS A 119 -6.50 -13.20 -1.62
C HIS A 119 -5.44 -13.49 -0.55
N ARG A 120 -5.34 -14.73 -0.08
CA ARG A 120 -4.26 -15.17 0.82
C ARG A 120 -2.92 -15.14 0.11
N ASP A 121 -2.87 -15.72 -1.10
CA ASP A 121 -1.63 -15.78 -1.90
C ASP A 121 -1.14 -14.38 -2.25
N HIS A 122 -2.05 -13.49 -2.64
CA HIS A 122 -1.72 -12.09 -2.90
C HIS A 122 -1.20 -11.39 -1.63
N ALA A 123 -1.79 -11.63 -0.46
CA ALA A 123 -1.30 -11.07 0.80
C ALA A 123 0.13 -11.54 1.12
N THR A 124 0.41 -12.84 0.96
CA THR A 124 1.75 -13.41 1.14
C THR A 124 2.76 -12.83 0.14
N GLN A 125 2.37 -12.67 -1.13
CA GLN A 125 3.23 -12.07 -2.16
C GLN A 125 3.57 -10.61 -1.83
N VAL A 126 2.58 -9.81 -1.43
CA VAL A 126 2.78 -8.41 -1.05
C VAL A 126 3.67 -8.31 0.19
N LEU A 127 3.49 -9.20 1.18
CA LEU A 127 4.38 -9.28 2.35
C LEU A 127 5.83 -9.53 1.92
N GLN A 128 6.07 -10.53 1.08
CA GLN A 128 7.43 -10.84 0.61
C GLN A 128 8.05 -9.67 -0.16
N GLN A 129 7.30 -9.01 -1.05
CA GLN A 129 7.79 -7.83 -1.78
C GLN A 129 8.14 -6.68 -0.83
N ARG A 130 7.31 -6.44 0.20
CA ARG A 130 7.57 -5.40 1.21
C ARG A 130 8.80 -5.72 2.04
N PHE A 131 8.94 -6.96 2.53
CA PHE A 131 10.12 -7.36 3.30
C PHE A 131 11.42 -7.23 2.50
N LYS A 132 11.42 -7.64 1.22
CA LYS A 132 12.57 -7.45 0.32
C LYS A 132 12.93 -5.97 0.19
N LYS A 133 11.95 -5.12 -0.11
CA LYS A 133 12.15 -3.67 -0.25
C LYS A 133 12.62 -2.99 1.03
N GLU A 134 12.11 -3.40 2.20
CA GLU A 134 12.55 -2.85 3.48
C GLU A 134 13.96 -3.32 3.86
N ALA A 135 14.31 -4.57 3.56
CA ALA A 135 15.65 -5.09 3.77
C ALA A 135 16.67 -4.33 2.91
N GLU A 136 16.35 -4.05 1.64
CA GLU A 136 17.17 -3.23 0.75
C GLU A 136 17.31 -1.80 1.26
N ARG A 137 16.22 -1.15 1.67
CA ARG A 137 16.26 0.21 2.24
C ARG A 137 17.15 0.26 3.49
N LYS A 138 16.98 -0.69 4.41
CA LYS A 138 17.78 -0.75 5.65
C LYS A 138 19.25 -1.04 5.36
N LYS A 139 19.56 -1.85 4.35
CA LYS A 139 20.94 -2.09 3.91
C LYS A 139 21.55 -0.83 3.30
N ALA A 140 20.82 -0.12 2.44
CA ALA A 140 21.26 1.14 1.84
C ALA A 140 21.50 2.23 2.89
N GLU A 141 20.63 2.33 3.90
CA GLU A 141 20.80 3.30 5.00
C GLU A 141 22.04 3.00 5.85
N ARG A 142 22.32 1.72 6.15
CA ARG A 142 23.54 1.32 6.86
C ARG A 142 24.81 1.56 6.04
N ASP A 143 24.76 1.29 4.75
CA ASP A 143 25.88 1.51 3.84
C ASP A 143 26.19 3.01 3.69
N ALA A 144 25.15 3.84 3.55
CA ALA A 144 25.27 5.29 3.54
C ALA A 144 25.87 5.82 4.87
N ALA A 145 25.38 5.34 6.02
CA ALA A 145 25.93 5.74 7.32
C ALA A 145 27.41 5.33 7.47
N ALA A 146 27.78 4.12 7.03
CA ALA A 146 29.17 3.66 7.06
C ALA A 146 30.07 4.47 6.11
N ALA A 147 29.56 4.86 4.93
CA ALA A 147 30.28 5.70 3.98
C ALA A 147 30.49 7.13 4.52
N GLU A 148 29.49 7.71 5.20
CA GLU A 148 29.60 9.01 5.86
C GLU A 148 30.65 8.99 6.97
N GLU A 149 30.65 7.97 7.83
CA GLU A 149 31.66 7.81 8.88
C GLU A 149 33.07 7.63 8.30
N ALA A 150 33.22 6.80 7.26
CA ALA A 150 34.50 6.61 6.58
C ALA A 150 35.02 7.92 5.94
N ASN A 151 34.11 8.72 5.35
CA ASN A 151 34.45 10.02 4.78
C ASN A 151 34.91 11.00 5.88
N ARG A 152 34.20 11.06 7.00
CA ARG A 152 34.57 11.89 8.15
C ARG A 152 35.96 11.55 8.68
N LEU A 153 36.25 10.27 8.90
CA LEU A 153 37.57 9.81 9.33
C LEU A 153 38.67 10.15 8.32
N ARG A 154 38.36 10.08 7.02
CA ARG A 154 39.29 10.46 5.95
C ARG A 154 39.59 11.96 5.98
N LEU A 155 38.57 12.80 6.16
CA LEU A 155 38.72 14.25 6.28
C LEU A 155 39.54 14.63 7.52
N GLU A 156 39.27 14.01 8.66
CA GLU A 156 40.04 14.23 9.89
C GLU A 156 41.52 13.85 9.70
N LYS A 157 41.81 12.71 9.10
CA LYS A 157 43.19 12.30 8.75
C LYS A 157 43.87 13.27 7.80
N LEU A 158 43.15 13.75 6.78
CA LEU A 158 43.67 14.70 5.81
C LEU A 158 44.01 16.04 6.49
N ASN A 159 43.14 16.50 7.40
CA ASN A 159 43.38 17.71 8.17
C ASN A 159 44.60 17.59 9.11
N LEU A 160 44.76 16.44 9.78
CA LEU A 160 45.95 16.16 10.60
C LEU A 160 47.25 16.17 9.79
N LEU A 161 47.23 15.63 8.58
CA LEU A 161 48.37 15.66 7.66
C LEU A 161 48.72 17.10 7.29
N THR A 162 47.74 17.89 6.83
CA THR A 162 47.93 19.30 6.48
C THR A 162 48.47 20.12 7.65
N ALA A 163 47.97 19.91 8.86
CA ALA A 163 48.46 20.57 10.07
C ALA A 163 49.90 20.18 10.42
N LYS A 164 50.31 18.92 10.20
CA LYS A 164 51.69 18.47 10.41
C LYS A 164 52.67 19.09 9.41
N PHE A 165 52.28 19.21 8.14
CA PHE A 165 53.13 19.78 7.11
C PHE A 165 53.21 21.31 7.18
N SER A 166 52.17 21.99 7.66
CA SER A 166 52.16 23.46 7.79
C SER A 166 52.97 23.98 8.98
N ARG A 167 53.31 23.14 9.97
CA ARG A 167 54.14 23.51 11.14
C ARG A 167 55.66 23.43 10.86
N LYS A 168 56.06 22.86 9.72
CA LYS A 168 57.46 22.53 9.39
C LYS A 168 58.07 23.51 8.37
N GLY A 169 57.34 24.52 7.92
CA GLY A 169 57.84 25.68 7.16
C GLY A 169 57.80 26.93 8.00
#